data_AF-A0AAE5C045-F1
#
_entry.id   AF-A0AAE5C045-F1
#
_cell.length_a   1.000
_cell.length_b   1.000
_cell.length_c   1.000
_cell.angle_alpha   90.00
_cell.angle_beta   90.00
_cell.angle_gamma   90.00
#
_symmetry.space_group_name_H-M   'P 1'
#
loop_
_entity.id
_entity.type
_entity.pdbx_description
1 polymer ?
#
loop_
_entity_poly.entity_id
_entity_poly.type
_entity_poly.pdbx_seq_one_letter_code
_entity_poly.pdbx_strand_id
1 'polypeptide(L)'
;MFYEGELHSSGNNSKRPGHKHDIRREFHKQFRELWRVDGNLNEWMDYAAHKAVPEFQRIADRHGKLGYHWVPLVSDETFTHCSIDVPMLRPGKVGGLILDTDIDNRLKTLFDALQIPTSQSQLPETPASDEDPFFVLLEKDSLISSVSVTTDRLLATERFIRKDVPDSLTLSLAQSAYRDHVVLIISVAIHATKTTLDNLHLIG
;
A
#
# COMPACT_ATOMS: atom_id res chain seq x y z
N MET A 1 -0.09 0.93 -9.07
CA MET A 1 -0.45 -0.18 -8.17
C MET A 1 -1.96 -0.33 -8.10
N PHE A 2 -2.43 -1.50 -7.68
CA PHE A 2 -3.83 -1.86 -7.60
C PHE A 2 -4.15 -2.50 -6.24
N TYR A 3 -5.29 -2.17 -5.65
CA TYR A 3 -5.79 -2.87 -4.47
C TYR A 3 -7.30 -3.06 -4.59
N GLU A 4 -7.77 -4.25 -4.25
CA GLU A 4 -9.19 -4.60 -4.25
C GLU A 4 -9.47 -5.42 -3.00
N GLY A 5 -10.36 -4.93 -2.14
CA GLY A 5 -10.63 -5.57 -0.87
C GLY A 5 -11.31 -4.65 0.13
N GLU A 6 -11.42 -5.13 1.36
CA GLU A 6 -11.92 -4.32 2.47
C GLU A 6 -10.86 -3.27 2.87
N LEU A 7 -11.28 -2.03 3.07
CA LEU A 7 -10.44 -0.97 3.64
C LEU A 7 -11.17 -0.36 4.82
N HIS A 8 -10.94 -0.90 6.02
CA HIS A 8 -11.62 -0.44 7.21
C HIS A 8 -11.17 0.97 7.63
N SER A 9 -12.15 1.79 8.02
CA SER A 9 -11.94 3.11 8.61
C SER A 9 -11.18 2.99 9.95
N SER A 10 -10.24 3.90 10.24
CA SER A 10 -9.36 3.89 11.44
C SER A 10 -10.06 4.10 12.81
N GLY A 11 -11.36 3.84 12.95
CA GLY A 11 -12.14 4.03 14.19
C GLY A 11 -11.92 2.97 15.30
N ASN A 12 -12.56 3.18 16.47
CA ASN A 12 -12.43 2.40 17.73
C ASN A 12 -12.57 0.86 17.64
N ASN A 13 -12.94 0.30 16.48
CA ASN A 13 -13.03 -1.14 16.21
C ASN A 13 -11.87 -1.68 15.37
N SER A 14 -10.77 -0.93 15.20
CA SER A 14 -9.54 -1.30 14.45
C SER A 14 -8.75 -2.49 15.03
N LYS A 15 -9.43 -3.41 15.75
CA LYS A 15 -8.91 -4.57 16.49
C LYS A 15 -8.20 -5.64 15.65
N ARG A 16 -7.71 -5.35 14.45
CA ARG A 16 -6.90 -6.32 13.69
C ARG A 16 -5.64 -5.65 13.18
N PRO A 17 -4.56 -5.64 13.97
CA PRO A 17 -3.18 -5.51 13.48
C PRO A 17 -2.94 -6.23 12.16
N GLY A 18 -3.51 -7.43 12.04
CA GLY A 18 -3.53 -8.24 10.82
C GLY A 18 -4.02 -7.46 9.60
N HIS A 19 -5.10 -6.68 9.69
CA HIS A 19 -5.70 -6.05 8.51
C HIS A 19 -4.76 -5.07 7.79
N LYS A 20 -4.05 -4.22 8.53
CA LYS A 20 -3.06 -3.29 7.92
C LYS A 20 -1.90 -4.07 7.31
N HIS A 21 -1.50 -5.17 7.94
CA HIS A 21 -0.44 -6.02 7.43
C HIS A 21 -0.89 -6.86 6.23
N ASP A 22 -2.15 -7.30 6.17
CA ASP A 22 -2.74 -7.97 5.02
C ASP A 22 -2.72 -7.05 3.80
N ILE A 23 -3.08 -5.77 3.98
CA ILE A 23 -2.95 -4.74 2.93
C ILE A 23 -1.47 -4.57 2.53
N ARG A 24 -0.55 -4.51 3.50
CA ARG A 24 0.91 -4.45 3.21
C ARG A 24 1.36 -5.64 2.37
N ARG A 25 0.86 -6.86 2.63
CA ARG A 25 1.20 -8.07 1.86
C ARG A 25 0.74 -7.98 0.41
N GLU A 26 -0.43 -7.40 0.15
CA GLU A 26 -0.90 -7.21 -1.23
C GLU A 26 -0.05 -6.19 -2.01
N PHE A 27 0.39 -5.13 -1.35
CA PHE A 27 1.31 -4.16 -1.98
C PHE A 27 2.74 -4.69 -2.10
N HIS A 28 3.21 -5.44 -1.11
CA HIS A 28 4.53 -6.08 -1.12
C HIS A 28 4.76 -6.88 -2.40
N LYS A 29 3.79 -7.72 -2.80
CA LYS A 29 3.89 -8.53 -4.02
C LYS A 29 4.09 -7.65 -5.25
N GLN A 30 3.36 -6.53 -5.33
CA GLN A 30 3.44 -5.59 -6.44
C GLN A 30 4.75 -4.81 -6.44
N PHE A 31 5.25 -4.40 -5.26
CA PHE A 31 6.55 -3.73 -5.15
C PHE A 31 7.69 -4.68 -5.49
N ARG A 32 7.67 -5.90 -4.97
CA ARG A 32 8.67 -6.91 -5.31
C ARG A 32 8.74 -7.14 -6.81
N GLU A 33 7.59 -7.18 -7.48
CA GLU A 33 7.56 -7.28 -8.94
C GLU A 33 8.08 -6.01 -9.61
N LEU A 34 7.69 -4.82 -9.14
CA LEU A 34 8.20 -3.54 -9.64
C LEU A 34 9.73 -3.49 -9.61
N TRP A 35 10.35 -3.88 -8.48
CA TRP A 35 11.80 -3.93 -8.32
C TRP A 35 12.48 -4.91 -9.28
N ARG A 36 11.76 -5.93 -9.77
CA ARG A 36 12.28 -6.91 -10.74
C ARG A 36 12.13 -6.48 -12.18
N VAL A 37 11.06 -5.76 -12.53
CA VAL A 37 10.73 -5.46 -13.93
C VAL A 37 11.13 -4.05 -14.35
N ASP A 38 11.24 -3.13 -13.40
CA ASP A 38 11.66 -1.77 -13.68
C ASP A 38 13.15 -1.74 -14.07
N GLY A 39 13.46 -1.12 -15.20
CA GLY A 39 14.82 -1.14 -15.76
C GLY A 39 15.86 -0.52 -14.84
N ASN A 40 15.48 0.47 -14.03
CA ASN A 40 16.39 1.16 -13.12
C ASN A 40 16.52 0.41 -11.78
N LEU A 41 15.42 -0.14 -11.26
CA LEU A 41 15.43 -0.89 -9.99
C LEU A 41 15.96 -2.32 -10.13
N ASN A 42 15.82 -2.93 -11.31
CA ASN A 42 16.32 -4.29 -11.53
C ASN A 42 17.86 -4.34 -11.43
N GLU A 43 18.57 -3.28 -11.82
CA GLU A 43 20.01 -3.16 -11.58
C GLU A 43 20.39 -3.22 -10.10
N TRP A 44 19.48 -2.82 -9.20
CA TRP A 44 19.68 -2.90 -7.74
C TRP A 44 19.37 -4.29 -7.19
N MET A 45 18.61 -5.10 -7.92
CA MET A 45 18.34 -6.50 -7.64
C MET A 45 19.49 -7.43 -8.09
N ASP A 46 20.22 -7.01 -9.13
CA ASP A 46 21.31 -7.81 -9.70
C ASP A 46 22.58 -7.81 -8.83
N TYR A 47 23.25 -8.97 -8.82
CA TYR A 47 24.64 -9.07 -8.39
C TYR A 47 25.52 -8.50 -9.51
N ALA A 48 25.59 -7.17 -9.61
CA ALA A 48 26.57 -6.53 -10.47
C ALA A 48 27.95 -7.13 -10.15
N ALA A 49 28.72 -7.53 -11.18
CA ALA A 49 29.95 -8.32 -11.05
C ALA A 49 31.03 -7.74 -10.09
N HIS A 50 30.87 -6.49 -9.65
CA HIS A 50 31.77 -5.77 -8.75
C HIS A 50 31.18 -5.48 -7.36
N LYS A 51 29.90 -5.82 -7.10
CA LYS A 51 29.27 -5.65 -5.79
C LYS A 51 29.20 -7.01 -5.08
N ALA A 52 29.71 -7.06 -3.85
CA ALA A 52 29.64 -8.27 -3.02
C ALA A 52 28.21 -8.60 -2.56
N VAL A 53 27.34 -7.59 -2.49
CA VAL A 53 25.95 -7.68 -2.02
C VAL A 53 25.07 -6.76 -2.89
N PRO A 54 23.89 -7.20 -3.34
CA PRO A 54 22.93 -6.36 -4.09
C PRO A 54 22.48 -5.15 -3.28
N GLU A 55 22.03 -4.09 -3.97
CA GLU A 55 21.69 -2.83 -3.28
C GLU A 55 20.42 -2.98 -2.44
N PHE A 56 19.41 -3.73 -2.91
CA PHE A 56 18.18 -3.97 -2.14
C PHE A 56 18.47 -4.63 -0.79
N GLN A 57 19.46 -5.53 -0.73
CA GLN A 57 19.85 -6.22 0.50
C GLN A 57 20.51 -5.24 1.48
N ARG A 58 21.33 -4.30 0.99
CA ARG A 58 21.90 -3.25 1.84
C ARG A 58 20.84 -2.32 2.42
N ILE A 59 19.81 -2.01 1.64
CA ILE A 59 18.64 -1.26 2.11
C ILE A 59 17.92 -2.08 3.19
N ALA A 60 17.65 -3.36 2.91
CA ALA A 60 16.99 -4.29 3.82
C ALA A 60 17.70 -4.39 5.18
N ASP A 61 19.01 -4.64 5.16
CA ASP A 61 19.86 -4.79 6.36
C ASP A 61 19.82 -3.52 7.23
N ARG A 62 19.80 -2.34 6.60
CA ARG A 62 19.77 -1.04 7.29
C ARG A 62 18.43 -0.76 7.96
N HIS A 63 17.35 -1.16 7.31
CA HIS A 63 16.01 -0.99 7.86
C HIS A 63 15.55 -2.22 8.66
N GLY A 64 16.46 -3.11 9.08
CA GLY A 64 16.17 -4.24 9.95
C GLY A 64 15.55 -3.81 11.28
N LYS A 65 14.23 -4.00 11.45
CA LYS A 65 13.51 -3.72 12.70
C LYS A 65 12.22 -4.53 12.81
N LEU A 66 11.76 -4.74 14.04
CA LEU A 66 10.54 -5.50 14.35
C LEU A 66 10.57 -6.97 13.87
N GLY A 67 11.77 -7.52 13.63
CA GLY A 67 11.95 -8.88 13.10
C GLY A 67 11.83 -9.01 11.58
N TYR A 68 11.85 -7.89 10.83
CA TYR A 68 11.77 -7.84 9.37
C TYR A 68 12.90 -6.98 8.81
N HIS A 69 13.37 -7.29 7.59
CA HIS A 69 14.22 -6.40 6.80
C HIS A 69 13.38 -5.67 5.76
N TRP A 70 13.20 -4.36 5.93
CA TRP A 70 12.31 -3.56 5.10
C TRP A 70 13.05 -2.92 3.93
N VAL A 71 12.43 -2.90 2.75
CA VAL A 71 12.97 -2.23 1.55
C VAL A 71 12.00 -1.12 1.14
N PRO A 72 12.13 0.10 1.70
CA PRO A 72 11.35 1.24 1.26
C PRO A 72 11.85 1.76 -0.10
N LEU A 73 10.91 2.07 -0.99
CA LEU A 73 11.23 2.69 -2.28
C LEU A 73 11.54 4.20 -2.14
N VAL A 74 10.82 4.87 -1.23
CA VAL A 74 10.97 6.30 -0.93
C VAL A 74 11.48 6.45 0.50
N SER A 75 12.63 7.10 0.66
CA SER A 75 13.36 7.22 1.92
C SER A 75 14.09 8.55 2.05
N ASP A 76 14.38 8.97 3.28
CA ASP A 76 15.18 10.19 3.51
C ASP A 76 16.59 10.05 2.94
N GLU A 77 17.16 8.85 3.01
CA GLU A 77 18.51 8.55 2.54
C GLU A 77 18.65 8.79 1.04
N THR A 78 17.65 8.39 0.27
CA THR A 78 17.63 8.62 -1.18
C THR A 78 17.22 10.05 -1.52
N PHE A 79 17.01 10.92 -0.53
CA PHE A 79 16.51 12.30 -0.72
C PHE A 79 15.25 12.34 -1.60
N THR A 80 14.41 11.31 -1.52
CA THR A 80 13.19 11.22 -2.32
C THR A 80 11.94 11.52 -1.49
N HIS A 81 10.94 12.08 -2.15
CA HIS A 81 9.58 12.25 -1.66
C HIS A 81 8.63 11.84 -2.77
N CYS A 82 7.34 11.67 -2.48
CA CYS A 82 6.38 11.28 -3.50
C CYS A 82 5.08 12.08 -3.48
N SER A 83 4.39 12.02 -4.62
CA SER A 83 3.00 12.43 -4.77
C SER A 83 2.17 11.18 -5.03
N ILE A 84 1.00 11.07 -4.39
CA ILE A 84 0.13 9.91 -4.50
C ILE A 84 -1.24 10.33 -5.03
N ASP A 85 -1.65 9.73 -6.15
CA ASP A 85 -2.99 9.87 -6.72
C ASP A 85 -3.78 8.57 -6.50
N VAL A 86 -4.95 8.68 -5.86
CA VAL A 86 -5.80 7.53 -5.50
C VAL A 86 -7.21 7.69 -6.06
N PRO A 87 -7.47 7.21 -7.30
CA PRO A 87 -8.81 6.86 -7.73
C PRO A 87 -9.37 5.71 -6.87
N MET A 88 -10.46 5.99 -6.13
CA MET A 88 -11.14 5.05 -5.25
C MET A 88 -12.56 4.79 -5.72
N LEU A 89 -12.85 3.56 -6.14
CA LEU A 89 -14.21 3.11 -6.44
C LEU A 89 -14.79 2.37 -5.24
N ARG A 90 -16.01 2.74 -4.83
CA ARG A 90 -16.69 2.11 -3.70
C ARG A 90 -18.17 1.82 -3.96
N PRO A 91 -18.76 0.78 -3.34
CA PRO A 91 -20.20 0.59 -3.34
C PRO A 91 -20.89 1.75 -2.61
N GLY A 92 -21.65 2.57 -3.34
CA GLY A 92 -22.33 3.74 -2.80
C GLY A 92 -23.72 3.95 -3.41
N LYS A 93 -24.61 4.63 -2.67
CA LYS A 93 -25.95 5.03 -3.14
C LYS A 93 -25.87 6.41 -3.81
N VAL A 94 -26.62 6.62 -4.89
CA VAL A 94 -26.83 7.97 -5.46
C VAL A 94 -27.49 8.85 -4.38
N GLY A 95 -26.89 9.98 -4.04
CA GLY A 95 -27.41 10.92 -3.03
C GLY A 95 -27.14 10.54 -1.56
N GLY A 96 -26.32 9.52 -1.28
CA GLY A 96 -25.83 9.28 0.07
C GLY A 96 -24.75 10.31 0.42
N LEU A 97 -24.92 11.03 1.53
CA LEU A 97 -23.87 11.89 2.09
C LEU A 97 -22.64 11.03 2.38
N ILE A 98 -21.61 11.16 1.54
CA ILE A 98 -20.26 10.77 1.90
C ILE A 98 -19.84 11.79 2.96
N LEU A 99 -19.68 11.33 4.19
CA LEU A 99 -19.01 12.15 5.20
C LEU A 99 -17.51 12.08 4.87
N ASP A 100 -16.89 13.22 4.59
CA ASP A 100 -15.45 13.34 4.31
C ASP A 100 -14.60 12.66 5.41
N THR A 101 -15.12 12.62 6.63
CA THR A 101 -14.48 11.98 7.79
C THR A 101 -14.31 10.46 7.67
N ASP A 102 -15.12 9.75 6.88
CA ASP A 102 -14.92 8.31 6.65
C ASP A 102 -13.79 8.06 5.64
N ILE A 103 -13.66 8.92 4.63
CA ILE A 103 -12.59 8.83 3.63
C ILE A 103 -11.24 9.08 4.28
N ASP A 104 -11.10 10.14 5.06
CA ASP A 104 -9.84 10.48 5.74
C ASP A 104 -9.34 9.32 6.62
N ASN A 105 -10.25 8.70 7.37
CA ASN A 105 -9.92 7.57 8.23
C ASN A 105 -9.52 6.31 7.44
N ARG A 106 -10.07 6.09 6.24
CA ARG A 106 -9.65 5.00 5.34
C ARG A 106 -8.31 5.29 4.70
N LEU A 107 -8.07 6.53 4.28
CA LEU A 107 -6.79 6.97 3.73
C LEU A 107 -5.68 6.84 4.77
N LYS A 108 -5.96 7.15 6.04
CA LYS A 108 -5.03 6.89 7.13
C LYS A 108 -4.65 5.41 7.23
N THR A 109 -5.62 4.50 7.16
CA THR A 109 -5.37 3.05 7.15
C THR A 109 -4.52 2.64 5.94
N LEU A 110 -4.80 3.20 4.76
CA LEU A 110 -4.04 2.93 3.54
C LEU A 110 -2.59 3.41 3.66
N PHE A 111 -2.34 4.65 4.09
CA PHE A 111 -0.99 5.18 4.23
C PHE A 111 -0.18 4.44 5.30
N ASP A 112 -0.82 4.05 6.40
CA ASP A 112 -0.18 3.17 7.39
C ASP A 112 0.26 1.84 6.76
N ALA A 113 -0.50 1.32 5.79
CA ALA A 113 -0.18 0.10 5.07
C ALA A 113 0.81 0.29 3.90
N LEU A 114 1.14 1.52 3.51
CA LEU A 114 2.17 1.80 2.48
C LEU A 114 3.54 2.10 3.08
N GLN A 115 3.62 2.32 4.40
CA GLN A 115 4.85 2.63 5.11
C GLN A 115 5.35 1.49 6.01
N ILE A 116 6.61 1.60 6.43
CA ILE A 116 7.18 0.71 7.46
C ILE A 116 6.39 0.86 8.78
N PRO A 117 5.96 -0.25 9.42
CA PRO A 117 5.25 -0.18 10.70
C PRO A 117 6.08 0.48 11.81
N THR A 118 5.39 1.21 12.69
CA THR A 118 5.99 1.90 13.84
C THR A 118 5.96 1.09 15.14
N SER A 119 5.22 -0.03 15.19
CA SER A 119 5.06 -0.85 16.39
C SER A 119 4.84 -2.32 16.05
N GLN A 120 5.37 -3.22 16.88
CA GLN A 120 5.15 -4.68 16.80
C GLN A 120 3.66 -5.04 16.88
N SER A 121 2.87 -4.23 17.58
CA SER A 121 1.43 -4.44 17.70
C SER A 121 0.68 -4.34 16.36
N GLN A 122 1.33 -3.93 15.27
CA GLN A 122 0.77 -3.89 13.91
C GLN A 122 1.20 -5.06 13.03
N LEU A 123 1.94 -6.02 13.58
CA LEU A 123 2.57 -7.12 12.86
C LEU A 123 2.21 -8.47 13.48
N PRO A 124 2.22 -9.55 12.69
CA PRO A 124 2.28 -10.89 13.23
C PRO A 124 3.66 -11.14 13.88
N GLU A 125 3.78 -12.21 14.68
CA GLU A 125 4.99 -12.49 15.46
C GLU A 125 6.23 -12.80 14.60
N THR A 126 6.04 -13.43 13.42
CA THR A 126 7.16 -13.82 12.55
C THR A 126 6.82 -13.58 11.07
N PRO A 127 7.80 -13.11 10.25
CA PRO A 127 7.65 -13.01 8.80
C PRO A 127 7.45 -14.39 8.17
N ALA A 128 6.63 -14.45 7.11
CA ALA A 128 6.61 -15.61 6.22
C ALA A 128 7.91 -15.69 5.39
N SER A 129 8.17 -16.84 4.76
CA SER A 129 9.41 -17.06 4.00
C SER A 129 9.57 -16.16 2.77
N ASP A 130 8.48 -15.56 2.28
CA ASP A 130 8.47 -14.61 1.18
C ASP A 130 8.45 -13.14 1.64
N GLU A 131 8.47 -12.90 2.95
CA GLU A 131 8.36 -11.58 3.60
C GLU A 131 9.69 -11.04 4.12
N ASP A 132 10.80 -11.70 3.81
CA ASP A 132 12.15 -11.26 4.19
C ASP A 132 13.11 -11.34 2.97
N PRO A 133 13.41 -10.21 2.31
CA PRO A 133 13.06 -8.84 2.70
C PRO A 133 11.62 -8.42 2.31
N PHE A 134 11.06 -7.45 3.05
CA PHE A 134 9.72 -6.90 2.85
C PHE A 134 9.75 -5.54 2.12
N PHE A 135 9.32 -5.51 0.86
CA PHE A 135 9.21 -4.28 0.05
C PHE A 135 8.00 -3.42 0.45
N VAL A 136 8.21 -2.12 0.64
CA VAL A 136 7.16 -1.12 0.93
C VAL A 136 7.39 0.17 0.14
N LEU A 137 6.38 1.03 0.05
CA LEU A 137 6.52 2.29 -0.67
C LEU A 137 7.38 3.29 0.10
N LEU A 138 7.06 3.49 1.38
CA LEU A 138 7.57 4.61 2.17
C LEU A 138 8.32 4.11 3.39
N GLU A 139 9.43 4.78 3.71
CA GLU A 139 10.03 4.67 5.03
C GLU A 139 9.08 5.22 6.13
N LYS A 140 8.44 6.35 5.83
CA LYS A 140 7.50 7.08 6.72
C LYS A 140 6.57 8.01 5.92
N ASP A 141 5.44 8.36 6.52
CA ASP A 141 4.37 9.19 5.93
C ASP A 141 4.80 10.62 5.60
N SER A 142 5.74 11.19 6.36
CA SER A 142 6.25 12.55 6.13
C SER A 142 6.96 12.74 4.78
N LEU A 143 7.24 11.65 4.05
CA LEU A 143 7.81 11.67 2.70
C LEU A 143 6.75 11.86 1.60
N ILE A 144 5.47 11.88 1.97
CA ILE A 144 4.38 12.21 1.06
C ILE A 144 4.25 13.73 1.01
N SER A 145 4.51 14.29 -0.17
CA SER A 145 4.44 15.74 -0.43
C SER A 145 3.06 16.21 -0.88
N SER A 146 2.31 15.33 -1.55
CA SER A 146 0.98 15.63 -2.09
C SER A 146 0.14 14.36 -2.16
N VAL A 147 -1.15 14.50 -1.85
CA VAL A 147 -2.16 13.45 -1.98
C VAL A 147 -3.35 14.01 -2.73
N SER A 148 -3.77 13.32 -3.78
CA SER A 148 -5.01 13.57 -4.49
C SER A 148 -5.89 12.33 -4.42
N VAL A 149 -7.14 12.49 -4.00
CA VAL A 149 -8.10 11.38 -3.89
C VAL A 149 -9.34 11.75 -4.69
N THR A 150 -9.68 10.90 -5.66
CA THR A 150 -10.92 11.01 -6.41
C THR A 150 -11.78 9.81 -6.08
N THR A 151 -13.02 10.04 -5.66
CA THR A 151 -13.94 8.96 -5.34
C THR A 151 -15.02 8.84 -6.41
N ASP A 152 -15.34 7.61 -6.78
CA ASP A 152 -16.45 7.32 -7.70
C ASP A 152 -17.17 6.02 -7.28
N ARG A 153 -18.28 5.72 -7.92
CA ARG A 153 -19.14 4.60 -7.62
C ARG A 153 -18.65 3.35 -8.34
N LEU A 154 -18.45 2.27 -7.57
CA LEU A 154 -18.25 0.94 -8.12
C LEU A 154 -19.60 0.39 -8.61
N LEU A 155 -19.77 0.27 -9.93
CA LEU A 155 -21.01 -0.23 -10.56
C LEU A 155 -21.04 -1.75 -10.74
N ALA A 156 -19.88 -2.40 -10.84
CA ALA A 156 -19.76 -3.83 -11.07
C ALA A 156 -20.01 -4.66 -9.78
N THR A 157 -21.04 -4.31 -9.01
CA THR A 157 -21.32 -4.91 -7.69
C THR A 157 -21.64 -6.40 -7.76
N GLU A 158 -22.12 -6.88 -8.91
CA GLU A 158 -22.46 -8.29 -9.16
C GLU A 158 -21.26 -9.24 -9.13
N ARG A 159 -20.05 -8.75 -9.46
CA ARG A 159 -18.80 -9.52 -9.31
C ARG A 159 -18.54 -9.92 -7.86
N PHE A 160 -19.21 -9.24 -6.93
CA PHE A 160 -18.97 -9.33 -5.50
C PHE A 160 -20.15 -9.94 -4.75
N ILE A 161 -21.27 -10.23 -5.41
CA ILE A 161 -22.42 -10.91 -4.78
C ILE A 161 -22.00 -12.34 -4.41
N ARG A 162 -22.06 -12.66 -3.12
CA ARG A 162 -21.97 -14.03 -2.61
C ARG A 162 -23.08 -14.87 -3.22
N LYS A 163 -22.73 -15.83 -4.10
CA LYS A 163 -23.67 -16.72 -4.82
C LYS A 163 -24.51 -17.62 -3.88
N ASP A 164 -24.13 -17.65 -2.61
CA ASP A 164 -24.72 -18.43 -1.52
C ASP A 164 -25.93 -17.76 -0.83
N VAL A 165 -26.30 -16.52 -1.19
CA VAL A 165 -27.43 -15.80 -0.58
C VAL A 165 -28.57 -15.55 -1.59
N PRO A 166 -29.82 -16.01 -1.33
CA PRO A 166 -30.95 -15.83 -2.25
C PRO A 166 -31.30 -14.36 -2.52
N ASP A 167 -31.50 -14.02 -3.80
CA ASP A 167 -31.71 -12.67 -4.35
C ASP A 167 -32.83 -11.82 -3.71
N SER A 168 -33.80 -12.43 -3.01
CA SER A 168 -34.94 -11.70 -2.46
C SER A 168 -34.66 -10.96 -1.14
N LEU A 169 -33.51 -11.19 -0.50
CA LEU A 169 -33.09 -10.55 0.76
C LEU A 169 -31.84 -9.65 0.60
N THR A 170 -31.24 -9.59 -0.59
CA THR A 170 -29.85 -9.17 -0.79
C THR A 170 -29.64 -7.67 -0.97
N LEU A 171 -30.57 -6.89 -1.53
CA LEU A 171 -30.26 -5.47 -1.78
C LEU A 171 -29.96 -4.67 -0.51
N SER A 172 -30.62 -4.96 0.61
CA SER A 172 -30.36 -4.29 1.91
C SER A 172 -29.13 -4.86 2.64
N LEU A 173 -29.02 -6.20 2.71
CA LEU A 173 -27.95 -6.88 3.44
C LEU A 173 -26.60 -6.84 2.68
N ALA A 174 -26.61 -6.99 1.35
CA ALA A 174 -25.44 -6.81 0.48
C ALA A 174 -25.08 -5.33 0.27
N GLN A 175 -25.91 -4.36 0.68
CA GLN A 175 -25.46 -2.96 0.79
C GLN A 175 -24.74 -2.69 2.10
N SER A 176 -24.98 -3.49 3.15
CA SER A 176 -24.30 -3.37 4.45
C SER A 176 -22.96 -4.10 4.48
N ALA A 177 -22.90 -5.32 3.94
CA ALA A 177 -21.70 -6.16 3.95
C ALA A 177 -20.54 -5.63 3.08
N TYR A 178 -20.80 -4.68 2.18
CA TYR A 178 -19.82 -4.18 1.20
C TYR A 178 -19.52 -2.69 1.37
N ARG A 179 -19.94 -2.09 2.48
CA ARG A 179 -19.66 -0.68 2.78
C ARG A 179 -18.17 -0.37 2.79
N ASP A 180 -17.38 -1.37 3.18
CA ASP A 180 -15.93 -1.24 3.33
C ASP A 180 -15.12 -1.75 2.15
N HIS A 181 -15.78 -2.34 1.16
CA HIS A 181 -15.10 -2.81 -0.04
C HIS A 181 -14.72 -1.63 -0.94
N VAL A 182 -13.47 -1.59 -1.38
CA VAL A 182 -12.95 -0.56 -2.28
C VAL A 182 -12.10 -1.18 -3.37
N VAL A 183 -12.10 -0.54 -4.53
CA VAL A 183 -11.12 -0.75 -5.58
C VAL A 183 -10.29 0.52 -5.67
N LEU A 184 -8.99 0.39 -5.47
CA LEU A 184 -8.03 1.48 -5.51
C LEU A 184 -7.10 1.27 -6.69
N ILE A 185 -6.94 2.31 -7.48
CA ILE A 185 -5.80 2.46 -8.36
C ILE A 185 -4.91 3.50 -7.68
N ILE A 186 -3.64 3.18 -7.50
CA ILE A 186 -2.70 4.09 -6.82
C ILE A 186 -1.56 4.38 -7.79
N SER A 187 -1.44 5.63 -8.16
CA SER A 187 -0.31 6.15 -8.95
C SER A 187 0.62 6.91 -8.02
N VAL A 188 1.92 6.69 -8.19
CA VAL A 188 2.94 7.35 -7.38
C VAL A 188 3.95 8.00 -8.31
N ALA A 189 4.17 9.29 -8.11
CA ALA A 189 5.27 10.01 -8.72
C ALA A 189 6.35 10.22 -7.66
N ILE A 190 7.58 9.78 -7.94
CA ILE A 190 8.74 9.97 -7.05
C ILE A 190 9.51 11.19 -7.53
N HIS A 191 9.91 12.02 -6.57
CA HIS A 191 10.63 13.26 -6.79
C HIS A 191 11.86 13.27 -5.89
N ALA A 192 12.97 13.82 -6.38
CA ALA A 192 14.16 14.02 -5.55
C ALA A 192 14.29 15.47 -5.11
N THR A 193 14.59 15.65 -3.83
CA THR A 193 14.95 16.93 -3.23
C THR A 193 16.37 17.34 -3.58
N LYS A 194 17.24 16.36 -3.88
CA LYS A 194 18.61 16.55 -4.35
C LYS A 194 18.98 15.40 -5.27
N THR A 195 19.45 15.66 -6.49
CA THR A 195 19.95 14.60 -7.37
C THR A 195 21.28 14.06 -6.86
N THR A 196 21.33 12.75 -6.58
CA THR A 196 22.53 11.99 -6.23
C THR A 196 22.65 10.79 -7.17
N LEU A 197 23.82 10.14 -7.20
CA LEU A 197 23.97 8.87 -7.94
C LEU A 197 22.98 7.81 -7.42
N ASP A 198 22.68 7.85 -6.12
CA ASP A 198 21.84 6.88 -5.43
C ASP A 198 20.35 7.03 -5.72
N ASN A 199 19.88 8.18 -6.23
CA ASN A 199 18.46 8.38 -6.52
C ASN A 199 18.13 8.65 -8.00
N LEU A 200 19.15 8.71 -8.86
CA LEU A 200 18.96 8.92 -10.29
C LEU A 200 18.02 7.86 -10.91
N HIS A 201 18.12 6.63 -10.43
CA HIS A 201 17.32 5.47 -10.81
C HIS A 201 15.83 5.59 -10.41
N LEU A 202 15.49 6.45 -9.44
CA LEU A 202 14.14 6.59 -8.89
C LEU A 202 13.32 7.70 -9.55
N ILE A 203 13.95 8.59 -10.32
CA ILE A 203 13.33 9.82 -10.87
C ILE A 203 13.22 9.77 -12.41
N GLY A 204 13.81 8.74 -13.03
CA GLY A 204 13.89 8.54 -14.49
C GLY A 204 12.66 7.92 -15.11
#